data_AF-A0A246G4N9-F1
#
_entry.id   AF-A0A246G4N9-F1
#
_cell.length_a   1.000
_cell.length_b   1.000
_cell.length_c   1.000
_cell.angle_alpha   90.00
_cell.angle_beta   90.00
_cell.angle_gamma   90.00
#
_symmetry.space_group_name_H-M   'P 1'
#
loop_
_entity.id
_entity.type
_entity.pdbx_description
1 polymer ?
#
loop_
_entity_poly.entity_id
_entity_poly.type
_entity_poly.pdbx_seq_one_letter_code
_entity_poly.pdbx_strand_id
1 'polypeptide(L)'
;MKKMIAVAGILVALAGCDKVDKNICWSPETKTSVDALVDAQGKDIKPMIQSYFDLRGVEVFFGPVNVNLKKTDFSLEKIDSETGSADCSFALGVEAKYNASAALTGSGRVRFSSRIGEHGRYITISKSDIPPVIAAMK
;
A
#
# COMPACT_ATOMS: atom_id res chain seq x y z
N MET A 1 53.27 13.23 32.04
CA MET A 1 52.71 12.31 31.01
C MET A 1 51.21 12.59 30.89
N LYS A 2 50.79 13.33 29.85
CA LYS A 2 49.38 13.67 29.61
C LYS A 2 48.67 12.47 28.98
N LYS A 3 47.67 11.91 29.67
CA LYS A 3 46.77 10.90 29.11
C LYS A 3 45.83 11.60 28.12
N MET A 4 46.01 11.32 26.83
CA MET A 4 45.03 11.67 25.80
C MET A 4 43.82 10.76 26.00
N ILE A 5 42.68 11.37 26.34
CA ILE A 5 41.37 10.73 26.26
C ILE A 5 41.04 10.72 24.78
N ALA A 6 41.19 9.56 24.14
CA ALA A 6 40.64 9.32 22.82
C ALA A 6 39.11 9.29 22.98
N VAL A 7 38.46 10.40 22.63
CA VAL A 7 37.02 10.42 22.38
C VAL A 7 36.80 9.50 21.18
N ALA A 8 36.38 8.27 21.45
CA ALA A 8 35.86 7.38 20.43
C ALA A 8 34.56 8.01 19.93
N GLY A 9 34.69 8.89 18.93
CA GLY A 9 33.57 9.32 18.13
C GLY A 9 32.93 8.07 17.56
N ILE A 10 31.69 7.80 17.98
CA ILE A 10 30.82 6.85 17.32
C ILE A 10 30.63 7.41 15.92
N LEU A 11 31.50 6.97 15.00
CA LEU A 11 31.23 6.96 13.58
C LEU A 11 30.04 6.04 13.42
N VAL A 12 28.84 6.63 13.49
CA VAL A 12 27.63 6.05 12.91
C VAL A 12 27.98 5.88 11.44
N ALA A 13 28.42 4.68 11.09
CA ALA A 13 28.68 4.30 9.73
C ALA A 13 27.33 4.40 9.00
N LEU A 14 27.10 5.54 8.35
CA LEU A 14 26.18 5.72 7.23
C LEU A 14 26.69 4.92 6.02
N ALA A 15 27.04 3.65 6.24
CA ALA A 15 27.48 2.72 5.22
C ALA A 15 26.31 1.77 4.95
N GLY A 16 25.48 2.14 3.96
CA GLY A 16 24.47 1.23 3.43
C GLY A 16 23.17 1.83 2.92
N CYS A 17 23.08 3.13 2.60
CA CYS A 17 21.84 3.72 2.06
C CYS A 17 21.74 3.72 0.53
N ASP A 18 22.58 2.98 -0.21
CA ASP A 18 22.56 3.04 -1.69
C ASP A 18 21.68 1.97 -2.37
N LYS A 19 21.06 1.06 -1.62
CA LYS A 19 20.04 0.14 -2.14
C LYS A 19 18.96 -0.09 -1.09
N VAL A 20 18.04 0.87 -0.98
CA VAL A 20 16.72 0.62 -0.40
C VAL A 20 16.09 -0.49 -1.24
N ASP A 21 16.20 -1.74 -0.79
CA ASP A 21 15.82 -2.91 -1.56
C ASP A 21 14.29 -2.96 -1.73
N LYS A 22 13.81 -2.48 -2.88
CA LYS A 22 12.38 -2.53 -3.24
C LYS A 22 11.83 -3.96 -3.23
N ASN A 23 12.68 -4.99 -3.26
CA ASN A 23 12.25 -6.38 -3.10
C ASN A 23 11.74 -6.67 -1.67
N ILE A 24 12.08 -5.88 -0.66
CA ILE A 24 11.57 -6.06 0.71
C ILE A 24 10.07 -5.76 0.77
N CYS A 25 9.60 -4.78 0.00
CA CYS A 25 8.17 -4.50 -0.16
C CYS A 25 7.48 -5.44 -1.15
N TRP A 26 8.22 -6.27 -1.89
CA TRP A 26 7.67 -7.08 -2.97
C TRP A 26 8.26 -8.49 -3.04
N SER A 27 7.43 -9.44 -2.64
CA SER A 27 7.55 -10.87 -2.96
C SER A 27 6.23 -11.40 -3.54
N PRO A 28 6.20 -12.56 -4.21
CA PRO A 28 4.95 -13.18 -4.66
C PRO A 28 3.91 -13.38 -3.53
N GLU A 29 4.37 -13.74 -2.33
CA GLU A 29 3.54 -13.91 -1.14
C GLU A 29 3.00 -12.56 -0.63
N THR A 30 3.84 -11.52 -0.66
CA THR A 30 3.45 -10.15 -0.32
C THR A 30 2.38 -9.64 -1.29
N LYS A 31 2.58 -9.86 -2.60
CA LYS A 31 1.58 -9.51 -3.62
C LYS A 31 0.25 -10.21 -3.32
N THR A 32 0.27 -11.52 -3.14
CA THR A 32 -0.95 -12.31 -2.88
C THR A 32 -1.69 -11.81 -1.63
N SER A 33 -0.94 -11.47 -0.59
CA SER A 33 -1.52 -10.93 0.66
C SER A 33 -2.11 -9.52 0.47
N VAL A 34 -1.40 -8.64 -0.25
CA VAL A 34 -1.90 -7.29 -0.56
C VAL A 34 -3.15 -7.38 -1.45
N ASP A 35 -3.12 -8.19 -2.50
CA ASP A 35 -4.26 -8.40 -3.40
C ASP A 35 -5.48 -8.91 -2.64
N ALA A 36 -5.30 -9.89 -1.74
CA ALA A 36 -6.38 -10.41 -0.89
C ALA A 36 -6.94 -9.35 0.08
N LEU A 37 -6.08 -8.52 0.67
CA LEU A 37 -6.50 -7.46 1.58
C LEU A 37 -7.20 -6.30 0.85
N VAL A 38 -6.72 -5.95 -0.35
CA VAL A 38 -7.37 -4.96 -1.23
C VAL A 38 -8.71 -5.50 -1.72
N ASP A 39 -8.82 -6.76 -2.12
CA ASP A 39 -10.08 -7.40 -2.51
C ASP A 39 -11.08 -7.46 -1.34
N ALA A 40 -10.61 -7.84 -0.15
CA ALA A 40 -11.45 -7.87 1.05
C ALA A 40 -12.03 -6.49 1.38
N GLN A 41 -11.21 -5.44 1.37
CA GLN A 41 -11.70 -4.06 1.54
C GLN A 41 -12.55 -3.62 0.33
N GLY A 42 -12.20 -4.08 -0.88
CA GLY A 42 -12.88 -3.91 -2.17
C GLY A 42 -14.33 -4.38 -2.20
N LYS A 43 -14.65 -5.48 -1.52
CA LYS A 43 -16.01 -6.04 -1.47
C LYS A 43 -17.01 -5.09 -0.81
N ASP A 44 -16.56 -4.32 0.18
CA ASP A 44 -17.40 -3.35 0.89
C ASP A 44 -17.61 -2.06 0.08
N ILE A 45 -16.80 -1.84 -0.96
CA ILE A 45 -16.79 -0.61 -1.76
C ILE A 45 -17.88 -0.58 -2.82
N LYS A 46 -18.16 -1.72 -3.46
CA LYS A 46 -19.20 -1.79 -4.50
C LYS A 46 -20.58 -1.32 -3.99
N PRO A 47 -21.08 -1.75 -2.82
CA PRO A 47 -22.31 -1.23 -2.24
C PRO A 47 -22.28 0.28 -1.92
N MET A 48 -21.13 0.82 -1.52
CA MET A 48 -20.98 2.25 -1.22
C MET A 48 -21.11 3.10 -2.49
N ILE A 49 -20.45 2.69 -3.57
CA ILE A 49 -20.54 3.39 -4.86
C ILE A 49 -21.98 3.30 -5.38
N GLN A 50 -22.61 2.13 -5.34
CA GLN A 50 -24.03 1.95 -5.70
C GLN A 50 -24.93 2.92 -4.92
N SER A 51 -24.80 2.94 -3.59
CA SER A 51 -25.60 3.82 -2.72
C SER A 51 -25.44 5.30 -3.04
N TYR A 52 -24.22 5.75 -3.38
CA TYR A 52 -23.96 7.13 -3.74
C TYR A 52 -24.69 7.57 -5.03
N PHE A 53 -24.77 6.69 -6.03
CA PHE A 53 -25.46 6.99 -7.29
C PHE A 53 -26.97 6.80 -7.20
N ASP A 54 -27.43 5.80 -6.45
CA ASP A 54 -28.85 5.59 -6.16
C ASP A 54 -29.45 6.84 -5.49
N LEU A 55 -28.74 7.45 -4.53
CA LEU A 55 -29.13 8.71 -3.88
C LEU A 55 -29.25 9.90 -4.85
N ARG A 56 -28.62 9.82 -6.02
CA ARG A 56 -28.65 10.86 -7.05
C ARG A 56 -29.62 10.56 -8.20
N GLY A 57 -30.38 9.46 -8.11
CA GLY A 57 -31.33 9.03 -9.13
C GLY A 57 -30.67 8.66 -10.46
N VAL A 58 -29.41 8.24 -10.43
CA VAL A 58 -28.65 7.82 -11.62
C VAL A 58 -28.64 6.30 -11.67
N GLU A 59 -29.18 5.71 -12.74
CA GLU A 59 -28.99 4.27 -13.00
C GLU A 59 -27.55 4.00 -13.45
N VAL A 60 -26.86 3.14 -12.70
CA VAL A 60 -25.43 2.81 -12.92
C VAL A 60 -25.30 1.31 -13.15
N PHE A 61 -24.69 0.90 -14.29
CA PHE A 61 -24.43 -0.49 -14.61
C PHE A 61 -22.98 -0.87 -14.30
N PHE A 62 -22.74 -1.40 -13.10
CA PHE A 62 -21.37 -1.70 -12.63
C PHE A 62 -20.66 -2.78 -13.46
N GLY A 63 -19.58 -2.39 -14.13
CA GLY A 63 -18.51 -3.29 -14.57
C GLY A 63 -17.58 -3.71 -13.41
N PRO A 64 -16.61 -4.60 -13.67
CA PRO A 64 -15.65 -5.05 -12.65
C PRO A 64 -14.74 -3.89 -12.20
N VAL A 65 -14.45 -3.84 -10.89
CA VAL A 65 -13.41 -2.97 -10.33
C VAL A 65 -12.07 -3.67 -10.51
N ASN A 66 -11.18 -3.09 -11.32
CA ASN A 66 -9.86 -3.67 -11.59
C ASN A 66 -8.79 -2.94 -10.78
N VAL A 67 -8.05 -3.67 -9.97
CA VAL A 67 -6.85 -3.18 -9.29
C VAL A 67 -5.65 -3.94 -9.84
N ASN A 68 -4.83 -3.28 -10.66
CA ASN A 68 -3.68 -3.92 -11.30
C ASN A 68 -2.37 -3.45 -10.64
N LEU A 69 -1.84 -4.25 -9.72
CA LEU A 69 -0.60 -3.96 -9.00
C LEU A 69 0.61 -4.69 -9.59
N LYS A 70 1.67 -3.93 -9.86
CA LYS A 70 2.97 -4.37 -10.38
C LYS A 70 4.07 -4.11 -9.34
N LYS A 71 5.19 -4.82 -9.47
CA LYS A 71 6.39 -4.67 -8.61
C LYS A 71 6.90 -3.23 -8.49
N THR A 72 6.80 -2.45 -9.56
CA THR A 72 7.25 -1.05 -9.62
C THR A 72 6.39 -0.10 -8.80
N ASP A 73 5.19 -0.53 -8.43
CA ASP A 73 4.20 0.34 -7.81
C ASP A 73 4.46 0.50 -6.30
N PHE A 74 5.42 -0.26 -5.76
CA PHE A 74 5.77 -0.31 -4.35
C PHE A 74 6.94 0.62 -4.01
N SER A 75 6.78 1.35 -2.92
CA SER A 75 7.78 2.23 -2.32
C SER A 75 8.08 1.78 -0.90
N LEU A 76 9.36 1.71 -0.53
CA LEU A 76 9.80 1.45 0.84
C LEU A 76 9.85 2.79 1.59
N GLU A 77 9.08 2.91 2.65
CA GLU A 77 8.99 4.13 3.48
C GLU A 77 9.95 4.07 4.68
N LYS A 78 10.00 2.90 5.32
CA LYS A 78 10.84 2.66 6.49
C LYS A 78 11.22 1.20 6.57
N ILE A 79 12.45 0.92 7.02
CA ILE A 79 12.91 -0.41 7.34
C ILE A 79 13.43 -0.45 8.77
N ASP A 80 13.10 -1.53 9.47
CA ASP A 80 13.73 -1.95 10.69
C ASP A 80 14.40 -3.31 10.43
N SER A 81 15.73 -3.28 10.29
CA SER A 81 16.53 -4.45 9.98
C SER A 81 16.67 -5.42 11.15
N GLU A 82 16.50 -4.96 12.40
CA GLU A 82 16.59 -5.83 13.59
C GLU A 82 15.39 -6.76 13.66
N THR A 83 14.21 -6.26 13.28
CA THR A 83 12.96 -7.03 13.30
C THR A 83 12.54 -7.57 11.92
N GLY A 84 13.27 -7.19 10.86
CA GLY A 84 12.91 -7.54 9.48
C GLY A 84 11.58 -6.92 9.01
N SER A 85 11.15 -5.84 9.68
CA SER A 85 9.92 -5.13 9.41
C SER A 85 10.13 -4.02 8.40
N ALA A 86 9.14 -3.79 7.55
CA ALA A 86 9.15 -2.72 6.58
C ALA A 86 7.79 -2.05 6.49
N ASP A 87 7.77 -0.73 6.49
CA ASP A 87 6.61 0.05 6.11
C ASP A 87 6.76 0.44 4.65
N CYS A 88 5.73 0.15 3.86
CA CYS A 88 5.73 0.30 2.43
C CYS A 88 4.46 1.02 1.98
N SER A 89 4.46 1.55 0.77
CA SER A 89 3.29 2.12 0.15
C SER A 89 3.19 1.75 -1.32
N PHE A 90 2.00 1.82 -1.89
CA PHE A 90 1.81 1.71 -3.33
C PHE A 90 0.76 2.70 -3.84
N ALA A 91 0.88 3.06 -5.12
CA ALA A 91 -0.13 3.82 -5.81
C ALA A 91 -1.31 2.90 -6.15
N LEU A 92 -2.50 3.23 -5.64
CA LEU A 92 -3.74 2.55 -5.98
C LEU A 92 -4.51 3.42 -6.97
N GLY A 93 -4.73 2.91 -8.18
CA GLY A 93 -5.71 3.42 -9.13
C GLY A 93 -6.94 2.51 -9.11
N VAL A 94 -8.12 3.11 -9.00
CA VAL A 94 -9.41 2.42 -9.04
C VAL A 94 -10.21 2.97 -10.21
N GLU A 95 -10.73 2.08 -11.03
CA GLU A 95 -11.65 2.40 -12.12
C GLU A 95 -12.92 1.58 -11.95
N ALA A 96 -14.08 2.24 -12.00
CA ALA A 96 -15.39 1.59 -12.09
C ALA A 96 -16.08 2.04 -13.37
N LYS A 97 -16.24 1.11 -14.32
CA LYS A 97 -17.00 1.35 -15.56
C LYS A 97 -18.48 1.24 -15.26
N TYR A 98 -19.29 2.20 -15.72
CA TYR A 98 -20.74 2.14 -15.53
C TYR A 98 -21.57 2.16 -16.82
N ASN A 99 -20.92 2.38 -17.96
CA ASN A 99 -21.41 2.02 -19.29
C ASN A 99 -20.20 1.90 -20.24
N ALA A 100 -20.45 1.62 -21.52
CA ALA A 100 -19.39 1.42 -22.52
C ALA A 100 -18.46 2.64 -22.71
N SER A 101 -18.92 3.84 -22.36
CA SER A 101 -18.24 5.12 -22.63
C SER A 101 -17.87 5.89 -21.37
N ALA A 102 -18.23 5.42 -20.19
CA ALA A 102 -18.09 6.18 -18.95
C ALA A 102 -17.54 5.33 -17.80
N ALA A 103 -16.57 5.91 -17.12
CA ALA A 103 -15.90 5.32 -15.97
C ALA A 103 -15.69 6.37 -14.90
N LEU A 104 -15.81 5.94 -13.66
CA LEU A 104 -15.41 6.70 -12.49
C LEU A 104 -13.98 6.31 -12.16
N THR A 105 -13.15 7.30 -11.89
CA THR A 105 -11.74 7.05 -11.58
C THR A 105 -11.36 7.68 -10.25
N GLY A 106 -10.61 6.93 -9.45
CA GLY A 106 -10.05 7.35 -8.17
C GLY A 106 -8.59 6.95 -8.10
N SER A 107 -7.76 7.76 -7.47
CA SER A 107 -6.37 7.42 -7.24
C SER A 107 -5.89 7.92 -5.90
N GLY A 108 -4.92 7.21 -5.33
CA GLY A 108 -4.23 7.66 -4.13
C GLY A 108 -3.17 6.66 -3.70
N ARG A 109 -2.69 6.84 -2.47
CA ARG A 109 -1.58 6.05 -1.93
C ARG A 109 -2.07 5.20 -0.76
N VAL A 110 -1.79 3.91 -0.84
CA VAL A 110 -2.15 2.92 0.19
C VAL A 110 -0.88 2.47 0.89
N ARG A 111 -0.86 2.55 2.22
CA ARG A 111 0.26 2.12 3.05
C ARG A 111 -0.02 0.75 3.62
N PHE A 112 1.04 -0.03 3.74
CA PHE A 112 1.01 -1.31 4.42
C PHE A 112 2.31 -1.55 5.18
N SER A 113 2.21 -2.34 6.24
CA SER A 113 3.37 -2.84 6.98
C SER A 113 3.57 -4.32 6.69
N SER A 114 4.81 -4.71 6.50
CA SER A 114 5.28 -6.08 6.34
C SER A 114 6.14 -6.43 7.55
N ARG A 115 5.68 -7.35 8.40
CA ARG A 115 6.35 -7.72 9.66
C ARG A 115 6.63 -9.20 9.73
N ILE A 116 7.73 -9.61 10.35
CA ILE A 116 8.00 -11.02 10.65
C ILE A 116 7.48 -11.31 12.06
N GLY A 117 6.69 -12.36 12.24
CA GLY A 117 6.29 -12.88 13.54
C GLY A 117 6.48 -14.40 13.60
N GLU A 118 6.00 -15.02 14.68
CA GLU A 118 6.28 -16.42 15.01
C GLU A 118 5.83 -17.43 13.93
N HIS A 119 4.77 -17.13 13.17
CA HIS A 119 4.27 -18.01 12.10
C HIS A 119 4.55 -17.48 10.69
N GLY A 120 5.51 -16.57 10.53
CA GLY A 120 5.95 -16.07 9.22
C GLY A 120 5.74 -14.57 9.03
N ARG A 121 5.62 -14.14 7.77
CA ARG A 121 5.49 -12.72 7.41
C ARG A 121 4.02 -12.32 7.34
N TYR A 122 3.68 -11.24 8.02
CA TYR A 122 2.34 -10.68 8.07
C TYR A 122 2.30 -9.34 7.33
N ILE A 123 1.31 -9.21 6.46
CA ILE A 123 1.02 -7.97 5.74
C ILE A 123 -0.22 -7.34 6.37
N THR A 124 -0.17 -6.04 6.64
CA THR A 124 -1.33 -5.28 7.12
C THR A 124 -1.45 -4.00 6.32
N ILE A 125 -2.62 -3.79 5.70
CA ILE A 125 -2.96 -2.54 5.04
C ILE A 125 -3.59 -1.58 6.05
N SER A 126 -3.21 -0.32 5.98
CA SER A 126 -3.88 0.75 6.72
C SER A 126 -5.33 0.87 6.26
N LYS A 127 -6.29 0.47 7.11
CA LYS A 127 -7.73 0.46 6.79
C LYS A 127 -8.29 1.84 6.43
N SER A 128 -7.60 2.92 6.80
CA SER A 128 -7.99 4.29 6.46
C SER A 128 -7.59 4.73 5.07
N ASP A 129 -6.75 3.97 4.35
CA ASP A 129 -6.12 4.47 3.13
C ASP A 129 -6.95 4.19 1.87
N ILE A 130 -7.67 3.08 1.83
CA ILE A 130 -8.49 2.69 0.68
C ILE A 130 -9.79 3.53 0.59
N PRO A 131 -10.61 3.68 1.66
CA PRO A 131 -11.88 4.39 1.56
C PRO A 131 -11.82 5.81 0.96
N PRO A 132 -10.82 6.66 1.29
CA PRO A 132 -10.67 7.97 0.66
C PRO A 132 -10.41 7.93 -0.85
N VAL A 133 -9.68 6.93 -1.35
CA VAL A 133 -9.40 6.78 -2.81
C VAL A 133 -10.70 6.56 -3.58
N ILE A 134 -11.63 5.81 -3.00
CA ILE A 134 -12.94 5.53 -3.57
C ILE A 134 -13.90 6.69 -3.39
N ALA A 135 -13.92 7.33 -2.22
CA ALA A 135 -14.75 8.52 -2.00
C ALA A 135 -14.36 9.67 -2.93
N ALA A 136 -13.12 9.70 -3.42
CA ALA A 136 -12.62 10.67 -4.38
C ALA A 136 -12.94 10.33 -5.85
N MET A 137 -13.64 9.23 -6.14
CA MET A 137 -13.97 8.85 -7.51
C MET A 137 -14.87 9.88 -8.17
N LYS A 138 -14.52 10.26 -9.41
CA LYS A 138 -15.24 11.25 -10.22
C LYS A 138 -15.47 10.73 -11.63
#